data_AF-A0A956WIQ1-F1
#
_entry.id   AF-A0A956WIQ1-F1
#
_cell.length_a   1.000
_cell.length_b   1.000
_cell.length_c   1.000
_cell.angle_alpha   90.00
_cell.angle_beta   90.00
_cell.angle_gamma   90.00
#
_symmetry.space_group_name_H-M   'P 1'
#
loop_
_entity.id
_entity.type
_entity.pdbx_description
1 polymer ?
#
loop_
_entity_poly.entity_id
_entity_poly.type
_entity_poly.pdbx_seq_one_letter_code
_entity_poly.pdbx_strand_id
1 'polypeptide(L)'
;MSTKGMFGMLTFAIVTITLALILYTTGVWAERFSGRLRPWHLVFFYGGLVFDTLGTQRMSELAGSGFNLNLHAVTGLIALMLMAAHTLWATMTVIRNQEPALVSFGRLSTAVWAIWLIPYVTGLVMNTGRPA
;
A
#
# COMPACT_ATOMS: atom_id res chain seq x y z
N MET A 1 27.19 5.35 2.41
CA MET A 1 26.67 4.80 1.14
C MET A 1 27.15 5.69 0.00
N SER A 2 27.55 5.13 -1.16
CA SER A 2 27.92 5.95 -2.33
C SER A 2 26.68 6.65 -2.91
N THR A 3 26.84 7.86 -3.45
CA THR A 3 25.74 8.64 -4.06
C THR A 3 25.00 7.85 -5.14
N LYS A 4 25.71 7.05 -5.94
CA LYS A 4 25.10 6.14 -6.94
C LYS A 4 24.20 5.08 -6.31
N GLY A 5 24.59 4.55 -5.15
CA GLY A 5 23.79 3.58 -4.39
C GLY A 5 22.50 4.21 -3.84
N MET A 6 22.58 5.48 -3.40
CA MET A 6 21.43 6.23 -2.90
C MET A 6 20.38 6.49 -3.98
N PHE A 7 20.80 6.89 -5.18
CA PHE A 7 19.90 7.05 -6.31
C PHE A 7 19.25 5.72 -6.72
N GLY A 8 20.02 4.62 -6.77
CA GLY A 8 19.47 3.30 -7.08
C GLY A 8 18.39 2.84 -6.09
N MET A 9 18.63 3.02 -4.79
CA MET A 9 17.65 2.68 -3.75
C MET A 9 16.40 3.56 -3.82
N LEU A 10 16.54 4.86 -4.10
CA LEU A 10 15.41 5.77 -4.24
C LEU A 10 14.54 5.38 -5.44
N THR A 11 15.15 5.13 -6.60
CA THR A 11 14.43 4.67 -7.79
C THR A 11 13.70 3.36 -7.52
N PHE A 12 14.36 2.41 -6.86
CA PHE A 12 13.73 1.15 -6.47
C PHE A 12 12.52 1.39 -5.55
N ALA A 13 12.66 2.23 -4.52
CA ALA A 13 11.58 2.55 -3.59
C ALA A 13 10.36 3.13 -4.33
N ILE A 14 10.58 4.12 -5.21
CA ILE A 14 9.52 4.74 -6.01
C ILE A 14 8.82 3.69 -6.88
N VAL A 15 9.57 2.88 -7.61
CA VAL A 15 9.01 1.82 -8.48
C VAL A 15 8.17 0.85 -7.67
N THR A 16 8.66 0.39 -6.51
CA THR A 16 7.90 -0.52 -5.65
C THR A 16 6.63 0.11 -5.08
N ILE A 17 6.67 1.35 -4.60
CA ILE A 17 5.46 2.03 -4.10
C ILE A 17 4.44 2.28 -5.22
N THR A 18 4.88 2.61 -6.43
CA THR A 18 3.99 2.74 -7.59
C THR A 18 3.37 1.39 -7.99
N LEU A 19 4.14 0.29 -7.95
CA LEU A 19 3.58 -1.05 -8.16
C LEU A 19 2.56 -1.41 -7.09
N ALA A 20 2.82 -1.05 -5.83
CA ALA A 20 1.86 -1.24 -4.74
C ALA A 20 0.55 -0.50 -5.00
N LEU A 21 0.62 0.77 -5.43
CA LEU A 21 -0.55 1.55 -5.82
C LEU A 21 -1.34 0.85 -6.94
N ILE A 22 -0.68 0.43 -8.01
CA ILE A 22 -1.33 -0.20 -9.17
C ILE A 22 -2.03 -1.49 -8.75
N LEU A 23 -1.32 -2.38 -8.04
CA LEU A 23 -1.86 -3.67 -7.62
C LEU A 23 -3.00 -3.50 -6.62
N TYR A 24 -2.83 -2.64 -5.61
CA TYR A 24 -3.85 -2.46 -4.60
C TYR A 24 -5.11 -1.83 -5.18
N THR A 25 -4.96 -0.80 -6.01
CA THR A 25 -6.07 -0.17 -6.75
C THR A 25 -6.77 -1.20 -7.63
N THR A 26 -6.02 -2.00 -8.40
CA THR A 26 -6.61 -3.04 -9.25
C THR A 26 -7.40 -4.06 -8.42
N GLY A 27 -6.86 -4.54 -7.30
CA GLY A 27 -7.55 -5.47 -6.40
C GLY A 27 -8.86 -4.90 -5.84
N VAL A 28 -8.83 -3.67 -5.35
CA VAL A 28 -9.99 -2.99 -4.73
C VAL A 28 -11.09 -2.74 -5.76
N TRP A 29 -10.74 -2.22 -6.93
CA TRP A 29 -11.72 -1.88 -7.97
C TRP A 29 -12.24 -3.12 -8.70
N ALA A 30 -11.38 -4.12 -8.97
CA ALA A 30 -11.84 -5.39 -9.51
C ALA A 30 -12.82 -6.11 -8.56
N GLU A 31 -12.55 -6.06 -7.26
CA GLU A 31 -13.44 -6.59 -6.23
C GLU A 31 -14.75 -5.83 -6.17
N ARG A 32 -14.69 -4.49 -6.18
CA ARG A 32 -15.87 -3.62 -6.21
C ARG A 32 -16.75 -3.88 -7.43
N PHE A 33 -16.17 -3.99 -8.63
CA PHE A 33 -16.91 -4.24 -9.87
C PHE A 33 -17.41 -5.68 -9.99
N SER A 34 -16.72 -6.64 -9.38
CA SER A 34 -17.20 -8.02 -9.27
C SER A 34 -18.41 -8.15 -8.35
N GLY A 35 -18.68 -7.14 -7.51
CA GLY A 35 -19.75 -7.15 -6.49
C GLY A 35 -19.54 -8.19 -5.39
N ARG A 36 -18.36 -8.83 -5.34
CA ARG A 36 -18.03 -9.91 -4.42
C ARG A 36 -16.51 -10.09 -4.35
N LEU A 37 -15.98 -10.32 -3.16
CA LEU A 37 -14.63 -10.80 -2.96
C LEU A 37 -14.47 -12.24 -3.51
N ARG A 38 -13.50 -12.43 -4.41
CA ARG A 38 -13.11 -13.71 -5.00
C ARG A 38 -11.66 -14.04 -4.62
N PRO A 39 -11.26 -15.33 -4.54
CA PRO A 39 -9.90 -15.71 -4.14
C PRO A 39 -8.79 -15.06 -4.98
N TRP A 40 -9.03 -14.81 -6.27
CA TRP A 40 -8.03 -14.20 -7.15
C TRP A 40 -7.74 -12.73 -6.80
N HIS A 41 -8.67 -12.00 -6.16
CA HIS A 41 -8.40 -10.64 -5.67
C HIS A 41 -7.28 -10.63 -4.61
N LEU A 42 -7.11 -11.72 -3.87
CA LEU A 42 -6.06 -11.84 -2.86
C LEU A 42 -4.67 -11.71 -3.48
N VAL A 43 -4.47 -12.16 -4.73
CA VAL A 43 -3.19 -12.01 -5.43
C VAL A 43 -2.80 -10.54 -5.54
N PHE A 44 -3.77 -9.66 -5.83
CA PHE A 44 -3.55 -8.21 -5.90
C PHE A 44 -3.31 -7.58 -4.52
N PHE A 45 -4.05 -8.02 -3.49
CA PHE A 45 -3.86 -7.50 -2.13
C PHE A 45 -2.50 -7.89 -1.54
N TYR A 46 -2.11 -9.16 -1.64
CA TYR A 46 -0.79 -9.62 -1.22
C TYR A 46 0.32 -9.00 -2.05
N GLY A 47 0.16 -8.91 -3.38
CA GLY A 47 1.12 -8.24 -4.24
C GLY A 47 1.32 -6.79 -3.82
N GLY A 48 0.24 -6.03 -3.67
CA GLY A 48 0.29 -4.66 -3.20
C GLY A 48 0.99 -4.53 -1.84
N LEU A 49 0.68 -5.41 -0.88
CA LEU A 49 1.24 -5.38 0.47
C LEU A 49 2.76 -5.66 0.45
N VAL A 50 3.21 -6.62 -0.35
CA VAL A 50 4.63 -6.94 -0.52
C VAL A 50 5.38 -5.73 -1.07
N PHE A 51 4.88 -5.13 -2.15
CA PHE A 51 5.52 -3.99 -2.77
C PHE A 51 5.51 -2.74 -1.86
N ASP A 52 4.43 -2.50 -1.10
CA ASP A 52 4.36 -1.39 -0.16
C ASP A 52 5.35 -1.56 1.00
N THR A 53 5.46 -2.79 1.52
CA THR A 53 6.43 -3.14 2.57
C THR A 53 7.86 -2.92 2.08
N LEU A 54 8.19 -3.41 0.88
CA LEU A 54 9.52 -3.25 0.29
C LEU A 54 9.86 -1.78 0.05
N GLY A 55 8.92 -1.01 -0.50
CA GLY A 55 9.11 0.42 -0.72
C GLY A 55 9.33 1.19 0.57
N THR A 56 8.50 0.94 1.58
CA THR A 56 8.59 1.55 2.90
C THR A 56 9.90 1.21 3.61
N GLN A 57 10.34 -0.05 3.53
CA GLN A 57 11.64 -0.48 4.07
C GLN A 57 12.80 0.29 3.43
N ARG A 58 12.83 0.41 2.09
CA ARG A 58 13.88 1.16 1.40
C ARG A 58 13.85 2.66 1.69
N MET A 59 12.67 3.25 1.82
CA MET A 59 12.53 4.65 2.25
C MET A 59 13.05 4.86 3.68
N SER A 60 12.80 3.91 4.58
CA SER A 60 13.32 3.93 5.97
C SER A 60 14.85 3.85 5.99
N GLU A 61 15.44 2.95 5.19
CA GLU A 61 16.90 2.85 5.03
C GLU A 61 17.53 4.15 4.51
N LEU A 62 16.86 4.82 3.57
CA LEU A 62 17.30 6.10 3.01
C LEU A 62 17.18 7.27 4.01
N ALA A 63 16.18 7.25 4.89
CA ALA A 63 16.00 8.26 5.93
C ALA A 63 17.07 8.19 7.04
N GLY A 64 17.74 7.04 7.18
CA GLY A 64 18.77 6.80 8.19
C GLY A 64 18.19 6.63 9.61
N SER A 65 19.07 6.58 10.63
CA SER A 65 18.69 6.35 12.04
C SER A 65 17.90 7.50 12.69
N GLY A 66 17.72 8.62 11.97
CA GLY A 66 16.82 9.69 12.37
C GLY A 66 15.43 9.41 11.82
N PHE A 67 14.64 8.57 12.52
CA PHE A 67 13.21 8.44 12.24
C PHE A 67 12.54 9.78 12.57
N ASN A 68 12.63 10.75 11.65
CA ASN A 68 11.87 11.97 11.71
C ASN A 68 10.41 11.56 11.49
N LEU A 69 9.68 11.42 12.61
CA LEU A 69 8.23 11.21 12.67
C LEU A 69 7.52 12.41 12.04
N ASN A 70 7.66 12.56 10.74
CA ASN A 70 6.91 13.51 9.96
C ASN A 70 5.56 12.88 9.59
N LEU A 71 4.63 13.74 9.15
CA LEU A 71 3.27 13.33 8.84
C LEU A 71 3.21 12.20 7.80
N HIS A 72 4.08 12.22 6.80
CA HIS A 72 4.17 11.16 5.79
C HIS A 72 4.59 9.81 6.40
N ALA A 73 5.62 9.79 7.26
CA ALA A 73 6.10 8.56 7.90
C ALA A 73 5.02 7.92 8.81
N VAL A 74 4.31 8.75 9.59
CA VAL A 74 3.24 8.27 10.48
C VAL A 74 2.05 7.74 9.67
N THR A 75 1.57 8.52 8.70
CA THR A 75 0.45 8.10 7.84
C THR A 75 0.79 6.89 6.99
N GLY A 76 2.05 6.76 6.56
CA GLY A 76 2.58 5.61 5.83
C GLY A 76 2.54 4.33 6.65
N LEU A 77 3.03 4.37 7.89
CA LEU A 77 2.97 3.20 8.77
C LEU A 77 1.53 2.77 9.08
N ILE A 78 0.63 3.74 9.34
CA ILE A 78 -0.80 3.47 9.57
C ILE A 78 -1.42 2.82 8.32
N ALA A 79 -1.15 3.35 7.13
CA ALA A 79 -1.66 2.79 5.89
C ALA A 79 -1.14 1.36 5.63
N LEU A 80 0.14 1.10 5.87
CA LEU A 80 0.73 -0.24 5.72
C LEU A 80 0.08 -1.24 6.68
N MET A 81 -0.11 -0.86 7.95
CA MET A 81 -0.79 -1.70 8.94
C MET A 81 -2.26 -1.96 8.55
N LEU A 82 -2.97 -0.93 8.08
CA LEU A 82 -4.35 -1.06 7.61
C LEU A 82 -4.45 -1.95 6.36
N MET A 83 -3.53 -1.82 5.41
CA MET A 83 -3.46 -2.66 4.23
C MET A 83 -3.17 -4.13 4.59
N ALA A 84 -2.27 -4.37 5.55
CA ALA A 84 -2.00 -5.70 6.08
C ALA A 84 -3.24 -6.29 6.75
N ALA A 85 -3.89 -5.54 7.65
CA ALA A 85 -5.12 -5.96 8.30
C ALA A 85 -6.24 -6.26 7.29
N HIS A 86 -6.39 -5.41 6.28
CA HIS A 86 -7.35 -5.60 5.19
C HIS A 86 -7.06 -6.86 4.37
N THR A 87 -5.79 -7.13 4.05
CA THR A 87 -5.38 -8.33 3.32
C THR A 87 -5.66 -9.60 4.13
N LEU A 88 -5.34 -9.59 5.42
CA LEU A 88 -5.64 -10.70 6.32
C LEU A 88 -7.15 -10.92 6.47
N TRP A 89 -7.92 -9.84 6.60
CA TRP A 89 -9.37 -9.89 6.67
C TRP A 89 -9.99 -10.42 5.37
N ALA A 90 -9.46 -10.02 4.21
CA ALA A 90 -9.86 -10.57 2.91
C ALA A 90 -9.63 -12.08 2.85
N THR A 91 -8.44 -12.55 3.25
CA THR A 91 -8.11 -13.98 3.30
C THR A 91 -9.06 -14.73 4.23
N MET A 92 -9.31 -14.21 5.44
CA MET A 92 -10.26 -14.82 6.37
C MET A 92 -11.68 -14.87 5.82
N THR A 93 -12.12 -13.81 5.14
CA THR A 93 -13.45 -13.73 4.53
C THR A 93 -13.61 -14.76 3.41
N VAL A 94 -12.58 -14.95 2.59
CA VAL A 94 -12.54 -15.99 1.55
C VAL A 94 -12.57 -17.40 2.17
N ILE A 95 -11.77 -17.66 3.21
CA ILE A 95 -11.72 -18.97 3.88
C ILE A 95 -13.07 -19.30 4.55
N ARG A 96 -13.68 -18.33 5.23
CA ARG A 96 -14.99 -18.51 5.87
C ARG A 96 -16.12 -18.70 4.87
N ASN A 97 -15.94 -18.23 3.64
CA ASN A 97 -16.86 -18.37 2.52
C ASN A 97 -18.34 -18.05 2.84
N GLN A 98 -18.56 -16.97 3.60
CA GLN A 98 -19.90 -16.51 3.95
C GLN A 98 -20.40 -15.47 2.94
N GLU A 99 -21.51 -15.78 2.27
CA GLU A 99 -22.12 -14.93 1.24
C GLU A 99 -22.26 -13.45 1.65
N PRO A 100 -22.84 -13.10 2.83
CA PRO A 100 -23.03 -11.69 3.18
C PRO A 100 -21.71 -10.93 3.36
N ALA A 101 -20.68 -11.61 3.88
CA ALA A 101 -19.37 -11.01 4.10
C ALA A 101 -18.62 -10.79 2.78
N LEU A 102 -18.73 -11.72 1.83
CA LEU A 102 -18.08 -11.63 0.53
C LEU A 102 -18.68 -10.52 -0.35
N VAL A 103 -20.00 -10.32 -0.31
CA VAL A 103 -20.69 -9.28 -1.10
C VAL A 103 -20.54 -7.88 -0.48
N SER A 104 -20.50 -7.79 0.85
CA SER A 104 -20.36 -6.49 1.53
C SER A 104 -18.92 -5.97 1.62
N PHE A 105 -17.93 -6.83 1.35
CA PHE A 105 -16.50 -6.54 1.49
C PHE A 105 -16.06 -5.27 0.76
N GLY A 106 -16.61 -5.01 -0.43
CA GLY A 106 -16.17 -3.90 -1.27
C GLY A 106 -16.37 -2.52 -0.68
N ARG A 107 -17.29 -2.35 0.28
CA ARG A 107 -17.42 -1.07 1.00
C ARG A 107 -16.24 -0.84 1.94
N LEU A 108 -15.83 -1.87 2.67
CA LEU A 108 -14.67 -1.84 3.55
C LEU A 108 -13.39 -1.62 2.73
N SER A 109 -13.23 -2.38 1.65
CA SER A 109 -12.08 -2.34 0.75
C SER A 109 -11.85 -0.94 0.15
N THR A 110 -12.90 -0.29 -0.37
CA THR A 110 -12.80 1.09 -0.88
C THR A 110 -12.43 2.10 0.21
N ALA A 111 -12.93 1.93 1.45
CA ALA A 111 -12.60 2.83 2.55
C ALA A 111 -11.13 2.71 2.98
N VAL A 112 -10.62 1.49 3.14
CA VAL A 112 -9.20 1.27 3.48
C VAL A 112 -8.28 1.77 2.38
N TRP A 113 -8.63 1.53 1.11
CA TRP A 113 -7.89 2.05 -0.04
C TRP A 113 -7.81 3.58 -0.06
N ALA A 114 -8.92 4.27 0.22
CA ALA A 114 -8.93 5.73 0.27
C ALA A 114 -8.01 6.29 1.37
N ILE A 115 -7.96 5.64 2.53
CA ILE A 115 -7.03 6.01 3.61
C ILE A 115 -5.59 5.75 3.19
N TRP A 116 -5.33 4.62 2.51
CA TRP A 116 -4.00 4.25 2.02
C TRP A 116 -3.42 5.24 1.00
N LEU A 117 -4.26 5.94 0.23
CA LEU A 117 -3.79 6.97 -0.71
C LEU A 117 -3.17 8.20 -0.02
N ILE A 118 -3.49 8.48 1.25
CA ILE A 118 -2.99 9.66 1.98
C ILE A 118 -1.45 9.70 2.02
N PRO A 119 -0.75 8.66 2.51
CA PRO A 119 0.72 8.66 2.49
C PRO A 119 1.31 8.70 1.08
N TYR A 120 0.68 8.05 0.11
CA TYR A 120 1.15 8.11 -1.28
C TYR A 120 1.16 9.54 -1.82
N VAL A 121 0.05 10.26 -1.65
CA VAL A 121 -0.09 11.66 -2.10
C VAL A 121 0.85 12.59 -1.34
N THR A 122 0.96 12.45 -0.02
CA THR A 122 1.89 13.29 0.77
C THR A 122 3.35 13.05 0.36
N GLY A 123 3.73 11.80 0.05
CA GLY A 123 5.06 11.46 -0.46
C GLY A 123 5.36 12.11 -1.80
N LEU A 124 4.40 12.10 -2.73
CA LEU A 124 4.52 12.80 -4.02
C LEU A 124 4.76 14.30 -3.84
N VAL A 125 3.94 14.96 -3.00
CA VAL A 125 4.06 16.41 -2.74
C VAL A 125 5.43 16.75 -2.14
N MET A 126 5.92 15.96 -1.19
CA MET A 126 7.23 16.14 -0.57
C MET A 126 8.39 15.96 -1.56
N ASN A 127 8.23 15.06 -2.54
CA ASN A 127 9.22 14.84 -3.59
C ASN A 127 9.25 16.00 -4.60
N THR A 128 8.09 16.55 -4.98
CA THR A 128 8.00 17.67 -5.94
C THR A 128 8.30 19.04 -5.31
N GLY A 129 8.24 19.17 -3.98
CA GLY A 129 8.39 20.43 -3.26
C GLY A 129 9.83 20.84 -2.93
N ARG A 130 10.86 20.06 -3.31
CA ARG A 130 12.26 20.44 -3.13
C ARG A 130 12.75 21.21 -4.37
N PRO A 131 13.14 22.49 -4.27
CA PRO A 131 13.83 23.14 -5.37
C PRO A 131 15.14 22.40 -5.66
N ALA A 132 15.43 22.21 -6.95
CA ALA A 132 16.65 21.61 -7.47
C ALA A 132 17.89 22.45 -7.10
#